data_AF-A0A1G0LSK2-F1
#
_entry.id   AF-A0A1G0LSK2-F1
#
_cell.length_a   1.000
_cell.length_b   1.000
_cell.length_c   1.000
_cell.angle_alpha   90.00
_cell.angle_beta   90.00
_cell.angle_gamma   90.00
#
_symmetry.space_group_name_H-M   'P 1'
#
loop_
_entity.id
_entity.type
_entity.pdbx_description
1 polymer ?
#
loop_
_entity_poly.entity_id
_entity_poly.type
_entity_poly.pdbx_seq_one_letter_code
_entity_poly.pdbx_strand_id
1 'polypeptide(L)'
;MDVNVHPAKLEVRFRDRFGLEAAVEAAVHQALGELVSAAPVGRVPLPWQHAAVAAPARVPLDAPPGDLFQHHADAPPPAAGAEQAAAPPFRIVAQVHATYILVEAPEGLLIVDQHSAHERVLYERTMRVLRAGGAGAQTLLFPLTIEFSARELDALEAQRELLERLGYEFAPFGGRTVAVHAVPAPHQRFDAARCLREVVADLAGNRFGALANRMERFAATFSCRAAIKAGHALTREEMAELVARLMETELPAHDVHGRPTIVQLPLAELERRFGRR
;
A
#
# COMPACT_ATOMS: atom_id res chain seq x y z
N MET A 1 40.17 5.88 -17.11
CA MET A 1 39.98 5.51 -15.69
C MET A 1 40.72 6.56 -14.89
N ASP A 2 40.10 7.20 -13.90
CA ASP A 2 40.84 8.10 -12.99
C ASP A 2 41.96 7.26 -12.34
N VAL A 3 43.23 7.61 -12.59
CA VAL A 3 44.39 6.77 -12.23
C VAL A 3 44.67 6.80 -10.72
N ASN A 4 43.92 7.62 -9.97
CA ASN A 4 44.09 7.80 -8.53
C ASN A 4 42.92 7.17 -7.73
N VAL A 5 42.82 5.83 -7.81
CA VAL A 5 41.87 5.03 -7.02
C VAL A 5 42.47 4.74 -5.65
N HIS A 6 41.94 5.38 -4.61
CA HIS A 6 42.26 5.08 -3.21
C HIS A 6 41.15 4.19 -2.63
N PRO A 7 41.44 3.18 -1.80
CA PRO A 7 40.43 2.23 -1.26
C PRO A 7 39.32 2.87 -0.40
N ALA A 8 39.43 4.15 -0.04
CA ALA A 8 38.43 4.91 0.70
C ALA A 8 37.51 5.79 -0.18
N LYS A 9 37.72 5.79 -1.50
CA LYS A 9 36.93 6.59 -2.46
C LYS A 9 35.69 5.79 -2.85
N LEU A 10 34.51 6.23 -2.42
CA LEU A 10 33.22 5.55 -2.68
C LEU A 10 32.70 5.73 -4.12
N GLU A 11 33.33 6.60 -4.91
CA GLU A 11 32.92 6.87 -6.29
C GLU A 11 34.12 6.87 -7.25
N VAL A 12 33.97 6.17 -8.38
CA VAL A 12 34.95 6.14 -9.47
C VAL A 12 34.30 6.78 -10.70
N ARG A 13 34.94 7.82 -11.26
CA ARG A 13 34.47 8.49 -12.48
C ARG A 13 35.04 7.79 -13.71
N PHE A 14 34.16 7.28 -14.56
CA PHE A 14 34.53 6.59 -15.79
C PHE A 14 34.67 7.58 -16.95
N ARG A 15 35.64 7.31 -17.84
CA ARG A 15 35.91 8.14 -19.03
C ARG A 15 34.76 8.04 -20.04
N ASP A 16 34.16 6.86 -20.14
CA ASP A 16 33.00 6.57 -20.98
C ASP A 16 31.92 5.92 -20.12
N ARG A 17 31.12 6.78 -19.48
CA ARG A 17 30.08 6.38 -18.56
C ARG A 17 28.96 5.62 -19.27
N PHE A 18 28.55 6.11 -20.45
CA PHE A 18 27.44 5.54 -21.20
C PHE A 18 27.78 4.16 -21.78
N GLY A 19 29.00 3.98 -22.28
CA GLY A 19 29.45 2.66 -22.74
C GLY A 19 29.51 1.62 -21.61
N LEU A 20 29.91 2.04 -20.40
CA LEU A 20 29.92 1.15 -19.23
C LEU A 20 28.51 0.81 -18.76
N GLU A 21 27.62 1.81 -18.66
CA GLU A 21 26.21 1.61 -18.29
C GLU A 21 25.53 0.63 -19.25
N ALA A 22 25.71 0.82 -20.57
CA ALA A 22 25.18 -0.10 -21.58
C ALA A 22 25.78 -1.51 -21.49
N ALA A 23 27.07 -1.63 -21.17
CA ALA A 23 27.73 -2.93 -21.01
C ALA A 23 27.25 -3.68 -19.75
N VAL A 24 27.05 -2.97 -18.64
CA VAL A 24 26.49 -3.54 -17.41
C VAL A 24 25.04 -3.94 -17.62
N GLU A 25 24.23 -3.08 -18.26
CA GLU A 25 22.84 -3.38 -18.60
C GLU A 25 22.75 -4.61 -19.50
N ALA A 26 23.54 -4.68 -20.57
CA ALA A 26 23.59 -5.84 -21.45
C ALA A 26 24.04 -7.12 -20.73
N ALA A 27 25.07 -7.03 -19.87
CA ALA A 27 25.55 -8.17 -19.09
C ALA A 27 24.52 -8.67 -18.07
N VAL A 28 23.79 -7.77 -17.42
CA VAL A 28 22.70 -8.11 -16.49
C VAL A 28 21.53 -8.72 -17.25
N HIS A 29 21.12 -8.13 -18.37
CA HIS A 29 20.08 -8.70 -19.23
C HIS A 29 20.45 -10.08 -19.77
N GLN A 30 21.71 -10.28 -20.16
CA GLN A 30 22.22 -11.56 -20.64
C GLN A 30 22.32 -12.59 -19.51
N ALA A 31 22.79 -12.20 -18.32
CA ALA A 31 22.89 -13.08 -17.16
C ALA A 31 21.52 -13.49 -16.59
N LEU A 32 20.52 -12.61 -16.69
CA LEU A 32 19.13 -12.90 -16.30
C LEU A 32 18.33 -13.61 -17.40
N GLY A 33 18.85 -13.65 -18.63
CA GLY A 33 18.15 -14.13 -19.82
C GLY A 33 17.90 -15.64 -19.92
N GLU A 34 18.40 -16.46 -18.99
CA GLU A 34 18.24 -17.92 -19.02
C GLU A 34 17.70 -18.56 -17.73
N LEU A 35 17.32 -17.76 -16.72
CA LEU A 35 16.53 -18.23 -15.57
C LEU A 35 15.04 -18.02 -15.82
N VAL A 36 14.53 -18.67 -16.87
CA VAL A 36 13.11 -18.70 -17.23
C VAL A 36 12.35 -19.70 -16.36
N SER A 37 12.41 -19.50 -15.03
CA SER A 37 11.44 -20.04 -14.07
C SER A 37 11.62 -19.39 -12.69
N ALA A 38 11.19 -18.14 -12.55
CA ALA A 38 10.50 -17.60 -11.37
C ALA A 38 10.25 -16.09 -11.60
N ALA A 39 9.04 -15.77 -12.10
CA ALA A 39 8.53 -14.42 -12.36
C ALA A 39 9.25 -13.62 -13.46
N PRO A 40 8.55 -13.10 -14.50
CA PRO A 40 9.01 -11.92 -15.20
C PRO A 40 9.08 -10.79 -14.17
N VAL A 41 10.28 -10.53 -13.65
CA VAL A 41 10.63 -9.26 -13.02
C VAL A 41 10.99 -8.33 -14.16
N GLY A 42 10.00 -7.59 -14.64
CA GLY A 42 10.17 -6.64 -15.73
C GLY A 42 8.91 -5.83 -15.91
N ARG A 43 9.06 -4.51 -16.08
CA ARG A 43 7.97 -3.58 -16.40
C ARG A 43 7.34 -3.95 -17.74
N VAL A 44 6.43 -4.90 -17.75
CA VAL A 44 5.40 -4.96 -18.78
C VAL A 44 4.41 -3.84 -18.43
N PRO A 45 4.11 -2.89 -19.34
CA PRO A 45 3.07 -1.91 -19.09
C PRO A 45 1.78 -2.65 -18.75
N LEU A 46 1.23 -2.39 -17.56
CA LEU A 46 -0.05 -2.98 -17.18
C LEU A 46 -1.13 -2.40 -18.12
N PRO A 47 -1.90 -3.22 -18.84
CA PRO A 47 -2.73 -2.77 -19.96
C PRO A 47 -3.80 -1.72 -19.61
N TRP A 48 -4.14 -1.59 -18.32
CA TRP A 48 -5.19 -0.69 -17.84
C TRP A 48 -4.68 0.68 -17.37
N GLN A 49 -3.38 0.97 -17.49
CA GLN A 49 -2.81 2.33 -17.34
C GLN A 49 -3.35 3.34 -18.37
N HIS A 50 -4.12 2.88 -19.37
CA HIS A 50 -4.76 3.71 -20.40
C HIS A 50 -6.26 3.96 -20.16
N ALA A 51 -6.87 3.39 -19.12
CA ALA A 51 -8.27 3.69 -18.79
C ALA A 51 -8.33 4.99 -17.98
N ALA A 52 -8.59 6.12 -18.65
CA ALA A 52 -8.89 7.39 -17.99
C ALA A 52 -10.14 7.21 -17.11
N VAL A 53 -9.96 7.14 -15.80
CA VAL A 53 -11.06 7.18 -14.84
C VAL A 53 -11.64 8.59 -14.90
N ALA A 54 -12.87 8.72 -15.39
CA ALA A 54 -13.58 9.98 -15.37
C ALA A 54 -13.69 10.46 -13.91
N ALA A 55 -13.24 11.69 -13.65
CA ALA A 55 -13.33 12.28 -12.33
C ALA A 55 -14.80 12.33 -11.88
N PRO A 56 -15.14 11.95 -10.63
CA PRO A 56 -16.52 12.05 -10.16
C PRO A 56 -16.98 13.50 -10.21
N ALA A 57 -18.18 13.72 -10.73
CA ALA A 57 -18.81 15.03 -10.77
C ALA A 57 -18.94 15.57 -9.33
N ARG A 58 -18.42 16.79 -9.11
CA ARG A 58 -18.58 17.50 -7.84
C ARG A 58 -20.06 17.83 -7.64
N VAL A 59 -20.67 17.23 -6.61
CA VAL A 59 -21.98 17.67 -6.13
C VAL A 59 -21.78 18.99 -5.38
N PRO A 60 -22.48 20.09 -5.75
CA PRO A 60 -22.38 21.35 -5.03
C PRO A 60 -22.90 21.21 -3.60
N LEU A 61 -22.14 21.71 -2.63
CA LEU A 61 -22.43 21.64 -1.19
C LEU A 61 -23.24 22.85 -0.66
N ASP A 62 -23.84 23.65 -1.54
CA ASP A 62 -24.55 24.89 -1.19
C ASP A 62 -26.09 24.72 -1.15
N ALA A 63 -26.57 23.64 -0.52
CA ALA A 63 -27.99 23.53 -0.17
C ALA A 63 -28.19 24.03 1.28
N PRO A 64 -29.08 25.02 1.52
CA PRO A 64 -29.35 25.49 2.88
C PRO A 64 -30.01 24.38 3.72
N PRO A 65 -29.76 24.30 5.04
CA PRO A 65 -30.32 23.28 5.90
C PRO A 65 -31.79 23.61 6.19
N GLY A 66 -32.69 23.15 5.31
CA GLY A 66 -34.14 23.24 5.48
C GLY A 66 -34.75 21.86 5.71
N ASP A 67 -35.30 21.67 6.91
CA ASP A 67 -36.31 20.68 7.31
C ASP A 67 -36.03 19.19 7.09
N LEU A 68 -35.25 18.61 8.01
CA LEU A 68 -35.04 17.17 8.21
C LEU A 68 -36.29 16.39 8.70
N PHE A 69 -37.48 17.00 8.75
CA PHE A 69 -38.70 16.38 9.30
C PHE A 69 -39.98 16.58 8.47
N GLN A 70 -39.90 16.94 7.19
CA GLN A 70 -41.07 16.82 6.32
C GLN A 70 -41.21 15.39 5.81
N HIS A 71 -42.18 14.66 6.40
CA HIS A 71 -42.71 13.42 5.83
C HIS A 71 -43.25 13.68 4.42
N HIS A 72 -42.45 13.36 3.40
CA HIS A 72 -42.97 13.12 2.06
C HIS A 72 -43.49 11.68 1.98
N ALA A 73 -44.81 11.55 2.15
CA ALA A 73 -45.54 10.40 1.67
C ALA A 73 -45.50 10.38 0.12
N ASP A 74 -45.27 9.19 -0.44
CA ASP A 74 -45.52 8.78 -1.83
C ASP A 74 -44.79 9.53 -2.97
N ALA A 75 -43.47 9.44 -2.99
CA ALA A 75 -42.70 9.56 -4.23
C ALA A 75 -41.94 8.25 -4.50
N PRO A 76 -42.09 7.61 -5.68
CA PRO A 76 -41.26 6.47 -6.04
C PRO A 76 -39.78 6.93 -6.04
N PRO A 77 -38.86 6.12 -5.51
CA PRO A 77 -37.45 6.52 -5.47
C PRO A 77 -36.97 6.80 -6.89
N PRO A 78 -36.21 7.89 -7.12
CA PRO A 78 -35.55 8.07 -8.39
C PRO A 78 -34.70 6.83 -8.63
N ALA A 79 -34.88 6.20 -9.79
CA ALA A 79 -34.02 5.11 -10.21
C ALA A 79 -32.58 5.64 -10.24
N ALA A 80 -31.84 5.39 -9.16
CA ALA A 80 -30.41 5.54 -9.15
C ALA A 80 -29.91 4.59 -10.23
N GLY A 81 -29.57 5.15 -11.39
CA GLY A 81 -28.79 4.46 -12.39
C GLY A 81 -27.50 4.06 -11.70
N ALA A 82 -27.44 2.82 -11.24
CA ALA A 82 -26.18 2.18 -10.95
C ALA A 82 -25.44 2.18 -12.28
N GLU A 83 -24.59 3.18 -12.51
CA GLU A 83 -23.49 3.01 -13.45
C GLU A 83 -22.81 1.72 -13.01
N GLN A 84 -23.05 0.64 -13.77
CA GLN A 84 -22.29 -0.58 -13.61
C GLN A 84 -20.84 -0.17 -13.82
N ALA A 85 -20.10 0.01 -12.72
CA ALA A 85 -18.66 0.12 -12.75
C ALA A 85 -18.18 -1.02 -13.64
N ALA A 86 -17.43 -0.67 -14.70
CA ALA A 86 -16.91 -1.65 -15.63
C ALA A 86 -16.24 -2.76 -14.82
N ALA A 87 -16.58 -4.01 -15.11
CA ALA A 87 -16.01 -5.14 -14.37
C ALA A 87 -14.47 -5.02 -14.43
N PRO A 88 -13.77 -5.25 -13.30
CA PRO A 88 -12.32 -5.15 -13.28
C PRO A 88 -11.75 -6.03 -14.40
N PRO A 89 -10.67 -5.61 -15.08
CA PRO A 89 -10.08 -6.31 -16.22
C PRO A 89 -9.34 -7.59 -15.80
N PHE A 90 -9.72 -8.18 -14.67
CA PHE A 90 -9.14 -9.37 -14.08
C PHE A 90 -10.21 -10.15 -13.30
N ARG A 91 -9.99 -11.46 -13.18
CA ARG A 91 -10.84 -12.36 -12.41
C ARG A 91 -10.07 -12.92 -11.22
N ILE A 92 -10.61 -12.76 -10.01
CA ILE A 92 -10.09 -13.46 -8.84
C ILE A 92 -10.42 -14.95 -8.97
N VAL A 93 -9.38 -15.78 -9.04
CA VAL A 93 -9.50 -17.23 -9.17
C VAL A 93 -9.67 -17.87 -7.80
N ALA A 94 -8.71 -17.68 -6.90
CA ALA A 94 -8.70 -18.28 -5.57
C ALA A 94 -7.69 -17.59 -4.65
N GLN A 95 -7.84 -17.85 -3.35
CA GLN A 95 -6.79 -17.64 -2.37
C GLN A 95 -6.08 -18.98 -2.10
N VAL A 96 -4.75 -18.96 -2.03
CA VAL A 96 -3.92 -20.15 -1.78
C VAL A 96 -3.17 -19.96 -0.48
N HIS A 97 -3.24 -20.96 0.42
CA HIS A 97 -2.62 -20.95 1.75
C HIS A 97 -2.93 -19.71 2.60
N ALA A 98 -4.09 -19.07 2.38
CA ALA A 98 -4.46 -17.80 3.00
C ALA A 98 -3.38 -16.71 2.90
N THR A 99 -2.60 -16.72 1.82
CA THR A 99 -1.38 -15.91 1.66
C THR A 99 -1.24 -15.37 0.24
N TYR A 100 -1.55 -16.17 -0.77
CA TYR A 100 -1.45 -15.76 -2.18
C TYR A 100 -2.82 -15.61 -2.80
N ILE A 101 -2.99 -14.60 -3.66
CA ILE A 101 -4.19 -14.38 -4.45
C ILE A 101 -3.85 -14.73 -5.90
N LEU A 102 -4.60 -15.66 -6.48
CA LEU A 102 -4.52 -16.00 -7.90
C LEU A 102 -5.48 -15.12 -8.67
N VAL A 103 -4.95 -14.41 -9.65
CA VAL A 103 -5.68 -13.46 -10.49
C VAL A 103 -5.46 -13.84 -11.94
N GLU A 104 -6.54 -14.09 -12.67
CA GLU A 104 -6.49 -14.27 -14.10
C GLU A 104 -6.66 -12.91 -14.78
N ALA A 105 -5.71 -12.58 -15.66
CA ALA A 105 -5.68 -11.40 -16.48
C ALA A 105 -5.57 -11.80 -17.96
N PRO A 106 -5.89 -10.90 -18.92
CA PRO A 106 -5.79 -11.19 -20.35
C PRO A 106 -4.42 -11.73 -20.79
N GLU A 107 -3.34 -11.28 -20.15
CA GLU A 107 -1.95 -11.64 -20.43
C GLU A 107 -1.48 -12.94 -19.76
N GLY A 108 -2.23 -13.48 -18.80
CA GLY A 108 -1.86 -14.71 -18.08
C GLY A 108 -2.33 -14.75 -16.64
N LEU A 109 -1.64 -15.55 -15.82
CA LEU A 109 -1.92 -15.70 -14.39
C LEU A 109 -1.00 -14.79 -13.57
N LEU A 110 -1.58 -13.98 -12.68
CA LEU A 110 -0.85 -13.22 -11.67
C LEU A 110 -1.00 -13.93 -10.32
N ILE A 111 0.10 -14.02 -9.58
CA ILE A 111 0.17 -14.52 -8.22
C ILE A 111 0.58 -13.35 -7.34
N VAL A 112 -0.35 -12.88 -6.50
CA VAL A 112 -0.15 -11.71 -5.65
C VAL A 112 0.09 -12.15 -4.22
N ASP A 113 1.18 -11.72 -3.61
CA ASP A 113 1.39 -11.86 -2.16
C ASP A 113 0.48 -10.86 -1.44
N GLN A 114 -0.52 -11.37 -0.73
CA GLN A 114 -1.52 -10.57 -0.03
C GLN A 114 -0.91 -9.60 0.98
N HIS A 115 0.08 -10.05 1.76
CA HIS A 115 0.65 -9.24 2.83
C HIS A 115 1.47 -8.11 2.23
N SER A 116 2.40 -8.47 1.34
CA SER A 116 3.28 -7.53 0.64
C SER A 116 2.47 -6.51 -0.19
N ALA A 117 1.41 -6.97 -0.87
CA ALA A 117 0.51 -6.09 -1.61
C ALA A 117 -0.20 -5.09 -0.70
N HIS A 118 -0.71 -5.54 0.44
CA HIS A 118 -1.43 -4.66 1.35
C HIS A 118 -0.50 -3.65 2.02
N GLU A 119 0.73 -4.03 2.36
CA GLU A 119 1.75 -3.09 2.82
C GLU A 119 2.01 -1.99 1.79
N ARG A 120 2.20 -2.33 0.51
CA ARG A 120 2.38 -1.37 -0.58
C ARG A 120 1.20 -0.40 -0.70
N VAL A 121 -0.03 -0.92 -0.73
CA VAL A 121 -1.26 -0.10 -0.79
C VAL A 121 -1.35 0.87 0.40
N LEU A 122 -1.10 0.38 1.61
CA LEU A 122 -1.17 1.20 2.82
C LEU A 122 -0.06 2.22 2.88
N TYR A 123 1.15 1.88 2.46
CA TYR A 123 2.28 2.79 2.43
C TYR A 123 1.99 4.00 1.54
N GLU A 124 1.56 3.76 0.30
CA GLU A 124 1.30 4.85 -0.64
C GLU A 124 0.10 5.69 -0.23
N ARG A 125 -0.96 5.05 0.28
CA ARG A 125 -2.08 5.79 0.89
C ARG A 125 -1.62 6.66 2.04
N THR A 126 -0.79 6.13 2.93
CA THR A 126 -0.25 6.86 4.09
C THR A 126 0.61 8.03 3.63
N MET A 127 1.50 7.83 2.65
CA MET A 127 2.31 8.90 2.07
C MET A 127 1.45 9.99 1.42
N ARG A 128 0.38 9.61 0.73
CA ARG A 128 -0.57 10.56 0.13
C ARG A 128 -1.26 11.41 1.21
N VAL A 129 -1.76 10.77 2.27
CA VAL A 129 -2.37 11.45 3.44
C VAL A 129 -1.39 12.41 4.10
N LEU A 130 -0.18 11.94 4.38
CA LEU A 130 0.87 12.73 5.01
C LEU A 130 1.46 13.82 4.10
N ARG A 131 1.23 13.78 2.79
CA ARG A 131 1.58 14.89 1.88
C ARG A 131 0.43 15.88 1.73
N ALA A 132 -0.81 15.40 1.75
CA ALA A 132 -2.01 16.20 1.54
C ALA A 132 -2.47 17.01 2.77
N GLY A 133 -1.88 16.79 3.95
CA GLY A 133 -2.18 17.56 5.16
C GLY A 133 -2.84 16.73 6.26
N GLY A 134 -3.53 15.65 5.92
CA GLY A 134 -4.11 14.71 6.86
C GLY A 134 -5.28 13.93 6.25
N ALA A 135 -5.87 13.03 7.03
CA ALA A 135 -7.05 12.25 6.67
C ALA A 135 -8.17 12.41 7.70
N GLY A 136 -9.38 11.96 7.36
CA GLY A 136 -10.45 11.82 8.33
C GLY A 136 -10.12 10.78 9.41
N ALA A 137 -10.49 11.09 10.64
CA ALA A 137 -10.40 10.20 11.79
C ALA A 137 -11.76 9.56 12.10
N GLN A 138 -11.74 8.36 12.66
CA GLN A 138 -12.92 7.71 13.23
C GLN A 138 -12.93 7.93 14.74
N THR A 139 -13.85 8.75 15.24
CA THR A 139 -14.09 8.92 16.68
C THR A 139 -14.59 7.61 17.28
N LEU A 140 -14.05 7.25 18.44
CA LEU A 140 -14.43 6.05 19.19
C LEU A 140 -15.63 6.35 20.10
N LEU A 141 -16.54 5.38 20.23
CA LEU A 141 -17.66 5.48 21.18
C LEU A 141 -17.18 5.60 22.63
N PHE A 142 -16.09 4.90 22.96
CA PHE A 142 -15.41 4.98 24.24
C PHE A 142 -13.90 5.12 23.99
N PRO A 143 -13.21 6.02 24.70
CA PRO A 143 -11.77 6.16 24.56
C PRO A 143 -11.02 4.88 24.93
N LEU A 144 -9.96 4.56 24.19
CA LEU A 144 -9.07 3.44 24.52
C LEU A 144 -7.92 3.95 25.38
N THR A 145 -7.72 3.37 26.55
CA THR A 145 -6.57 3.67 27.39
C THR A 145 -5.41 2.72 27.06
N ILE A 146 -4.26 3.29 26.71
CA ILE A 146 -3.05 2.53 26.39
C ILE A 146 -1.92 2.99 27.29
N GLU A 147 -1.28 2.04 27.97
CA GLU A 147 -0.08 2.29 28.76
C GLU A 147 1.16 2.13 27.89
N PHE A 148 2.09 3.07 28.02
CA PHE A 148 3.35 3.09 27.29
C PHE A 148 4.56 3.04 28.23
N SER A 149 5.71 2.60 27.72
CA SER A 149 6.97 2.86 28.39
C SER A 149 7.40 4.33 28.30
N ALA A 150 8.40 4.78 29.07
CA ALA A 150 8.87 6.17 29.01
C ALA A 150 9.42 6.48 27.61
N ARG A 151 10.22 5.56 27.07
CA ARG A 151 10.79 5.68 25.72
C ARG A 151 9.71 5.66 24.63
N GLU A 152 8.66 4.87 24.83
CA GLU A 152 7.51 4.84 23.92
C GLU A 152 6.68 6.13 24.02
N LEU A 153 6.50 6.69 25.21
CA LEU A 153 5.81 7.97 25.38
C LEU A 153 6.60 9.11 24.69
N ASP A 154 7.92 9.13 24.83
CA ASP A 154 8.79 10.07 24.12
C ASP A 154 8.66 9.91 22.60
N ALA A 155 8.63 8.66 22.10
CA ALA A 155 8.47 8.37 20.67
C ALA A 155 7.08 8.75 20.15
N LEU A 156 6.03 8.52 20.94
CA LEU A 156 4.66 8.92 20.65
C LEU A 156 4.56 10.43 20.49
N GLU A 157 5.06 11.19 21.47
CA GLU A 157 5.08 12.66 21.42
C GLU A 157 5.94 13.19 20.26
N ALA A 158 7.11 12.59 20.03
CA ALA A 158 7.98 12.96 18.91
C ALA A 158 7.32 12.74 17.53
N GLN A 159 6.34 11.83 17.40
CA GLN A 159 5.59 11.60 16.17
C GLN A 159 4.13 12.06 16.23
N ARG A 160 3.75 12.85 17.24
CA ARG A 160 2.38 13.34 17.45
C ARG A 160 1.76 13.90 16.18
N GLU A 161 2.44 14.84 15.53
CA GLU A 161 1.98 15.48 14.29
C GLU A 161 1.63 14.45 13.20
N LEU A 162 2.48 13.43 12.98
CA LEU A 162 2.25 12.43 11.92
C LEU A 162 1.11 11.47 12.29
N LEU A 163 0.98 11.13 13.57
CA LEU A 163 -0.12 10.30 14.09
C LEU A 163 -1.46 11.03 13.96
N GLU A 164 -1.50 12.31 14.33
CA GLU A 164 -2.69 13.16 14.22
C GLU A 164 -3.12 13.33 12.76
N ARG A 165 -2.18 13.61 11.85
CA ARG A 165 -2.46 13.70 10.41
C ARG A 165 -2.96 12.39 9.82
N LEU A 166 -2.56 11.25 10.38
CA LEU A 166 -3.05 9.96 9.95
C LEU A 166 -4.49 9.69 10.43
N GLY A 167 -4.92 10.36 11.50
CA GLY A 167 -6.26 10.25 12.09
C GLY A 167 -6.29 9.71 13.52
N TYR A 168 -5.16 9.67 14.23
CA TYR A 168 -5.16 9.38 15.67
C TYR A 168 -5.39 10.67 16.48
N GLU A 169 -6.36 10.66 17.39
CA GLU A 169 -6.53 11.74 18.36
C GLU A 169 -6.34 11.15 19.76
N PHE A 170 -5.42 11.72 20.55
CA PHE A 170 -5.08 11.17 21.85
C PHE A 170 -4.54 12.23 22.81
N ALA A 171 -4.84 12.04 24.09
CA ALA A 171 -4.47 12.95 25.17
C ALA A 171 -3.88 12.18 26.38
N PRO A 172 -3.02 12.82 27.19
CA PRO A 172 -2.55 12.24 28.44
C PRO A 172 -3.72 11.89 29.37
N PHE A 173 -3.70 10.69 29.95
CA PHE A 173 -4.71 10.21 30.90
C PHE A 173 -4.14 9.99 32.32
N GLY A 174 -2.82 10.17 32.49
CA GLY A 174 -2.15 10.12 33.79
C GLY A 174 -0.98 9.14 33.80
N GLY A 175 0.12 9.52 34.46
CA GLY A 175 1.35 8.73 34.49
C GLY A 175 1.87 8.46 33.08
N ARG A 176 1.86 7.19 32.67
CA ARG A 176 2.29 6.73 31.34
C ARG A 176 1.12 6.23 30.47
N THR A 177 -0.10 6.60 30.87
CA THR A 177 -1.32 6.20 30.18
C THR A 177 -1.81 7.33 29.29
N VAL A 178 -2.20 6.96 28.07
CA VAL A 178 -2.77 7.86 27.06
C VAL A 178 -4.17 7.38 26.72
N ALA A 179 -5.13 8.31 26.66
CA ALA A 179 -6.47 8.05 26.16
C ALA A 179 -6.54 8.39 24.67
N VAL A 180 -6.95 7.42 23.85
CA VAL A 180 -7.16 7.56 22.41
C VAL A 180 -8.65 7.78 22.17
N HIS A 181 -8.99 8.91 21.55
CA HIS A 181 -10.36 9.35 21.26
C HIS A 181 -10.79 9.09 19.82
N ALA A 182 -9.84 9.13 18.87
CA ALA A 182 -10.09 8.83 17.47
C ALA A 182 -8.92 8.04 16.85
N VAL A 183 -9.20 7.28 15.81
CA VAL A 183 -8.25 6.38 15.13
C VAL A 183 -8.40 6.44 13.61
N PRO A 184 -7.36 6.09 12.84
CA PRO A 184 -7.52 5.87 11.41
C PRO A 184 -8.36 4.61 11.12
N ALA A 185 -9.03 4.61 9.97
CA ALA A 185 -9.81 3.46 9.47
C ALA A 185 -9.33 3.03 8.07
N PRO A 186 -8.14 2.41 7.94
CA PRO A 186 -7.60 2.03 6.65
C PRO A 186 -8.38 0.88 6.00
N HIS A 187 -8.87 -0.08 6.80
CA HIS A 187 -9.68 -1.22 6.37
C HIS A 187 -10.49 -1.79 7.55
N GLN A 188 -11.46 -2.67 7.27
CA GLN A 188 -12.43 -3.17 8.28
C GLN A 188 -11.81 -3.98 9.42
N ARG A 189 -10.72 -4.70 9.14
CA ARG A 189 -10.01 -5.56 10.11
C ARG A 189 -8.93 -4.83 10.91
N PHE A 190 -8.93 -3.50 10.92
CA PHE A 190 -7.87 -2.71 11.52
C PHE A 190 -8.01 -2.64 13.04
N ASP A 191 -7.01 -3.15 13.77
CA ASP A 191 -6.90 -3.01 15.22
C ASP A 191 -6.03 -1.80 15.54
N ALA A 192 -6.67 -0.68 15.84
CA ALA A 192 -6.00 0.58 16.10
C ALA A 192 -5.14 0.57 17.38
N ALA A 193 -5.59 -0.08 18.45
CA ALA A 193 -4.84 -0.12 19.71
C ALA A 193 -3.58 -0.97 19.58
N ARG A 194 -3.68 -2.13 18.94
CA ARG A 194 -2.52 -2.96 18.62
C ARG A 194 -1.58 -2.24 17.67
N CYS A 195 -2.11 -1.65 16.59
CA CYS A 195 -1.31 -0.95 15.60
C CYS A 195 -0.53 0.21 16.24
N LEU A 196 -1.19 1.05 17.06
CA LEU A 196 -0.53 2.18 17.71
C LEU A 196 0.60 1.71 18.64
N ARG A 197 0.35 0.68 19.46
CA ARG A 197 1.39 0.09 20.33
C ARG A 197 2.59 -0.41 19.52
N GLU A 198 2.35 -1.20 18.48
CA GLU A 198 3.43 -1.77 17.66
C GLU A 198 4.21 -0.69 16.89
N VAL A 199 3.52 0.34 16.37
CA VAL A 199 4.16 1.46 15.67
C VAL A 199 5.04 2.26 16.63
N VAL A 200 4.52 2.61 17.81
CA VAL A 200 5.27 3.37 18.81
C VAL A 200 6.48 2.58 19.31
N ALA A 201 6.33 1.27 19.56
CA ALA A 201 7.43 0.40 19.95
C ALA A 201 8.53 0.35 18.88
N ASP A 202 8.17 0.23 17.60
CA ASP A 202 9.14 0.22 16.49
C ASP A 202 9.84 1.56 16.29
N LEU A 203 9.12 2.66 16.50
CA LEU A 203 9.68 4.02 16.45
C LEU A 203 10.64 4.27 17.60
N ALA A 204 10.31 3.83 18.82
CA ALA A 204 11.18 3.91 19.98
C ALA A 204 12.46 3.06 19.82
N GLY A 205 12.36 1.93 19.11
CA GLY A 205 13.49 1.05 18.77
C GLY A 205 14.28 1.44 17.53
N ASN A 206 13.88 2.48 16.79
CA ASN A 206 14.48 2.93 15.53
C ASN A 206 14.60 1.82 14.45
N ARG A 207 13.61 0.92 14.34
CA ARG A 207 13.63 -0.25 13.44
C ARG A 207 13.88 0.10 11.96
N PHE A 208 13.44 1.28 11.53
CA PHE A 208 13.53 1.75 10.13
C PHE A 208 14.51 2.92 9.92
N GLY A 209 15.53 3.06 10.77
CA GLY A 209 16.48 4.17 10.73
C GLY A 209 17.21 4.41 9.40
N ALA A 210 17.23 3.43 8.49
CA ALA A 210 17.92 3.50 7.20
C ALA A 210 17.20 4.35 6.14
N LEU A 211 15.88 4.54 6.22
CA LEU A 211 15.18 5.41 5.25
C LEU A 211 15.51 6.87 5.54
N ALA A 212 15.84 7.65 4.51
CA ALA A 212 16.34 9.02 4.68
C ALA A 212 15.28 9.98 5.26
N ASN A 213 14.03 9.86 4.80
CA ASN A 213 12.96 10.79 5.16
C ASN A 213 12.16 10.31 6.40
N ARG A 214 11.92 11.21 7.36
CA ARG A 214 11.08 10.98 8.55
C ARG A 214 9.69 10.47 8.18
N MET A 215 9.06 11.06 7.16
CA MET A 215 7.73 10.67 6.71
C MET A 215 7.71 9.26 6.12
N GLU A 216 8.73 8.91 5.32
CA GLU A 216 8.86 7.58 4.71
C GLU A 216 9.10 6.52 5.78
N ARG A 217 9.97 6.81 6.77
CA ARG A 217 10.17 5.94 7.95
C ARG A 217 8.87 5.66 8.67
N PHE A 218 8.11 6.71 8.96
CA PHE A 218 6.85 6.59 9.66
C PHE A 218 5.82 5.81 8.82
N ALA A 219 5.66 6.13 7.54
CA ALA A 219 4.72 5.46 6.65
C ALA A 219 5.06 3.97 6.45
N ALA A 220 6.34 3.62 6.32
CA ALA A 220 6.79 2.23 6.26
C ALA A 220 6.46 1.50 7.56
N THR A 221 6.79 2.10 8.72
CA THR A 221 6.47 1.52 10.04
C THR A 221 4.97 1.29 10.19
N PHE A 222 4.15 2.30 9.89
CA PHE A 222 2.70 2.21 10.02
C PHE A 222 2.11 1.14 9.08
N SER A 223 2.49 1.15 7.80
CA SER A 223 1.95 0.20 6.82
C SER A 223 2.24 -1.26 7.18
N CYS A 224 3.44 -1.58 7.66
CA CYS A 224 3.78 -2.94 8.10
C CYS A 224 2.96 -3.42 9.31
N ARG A 225 2.56 -2.50 10.21
CA ARG A 225 1.76 -2.82 11.41
C ARG A 225 0.25 -2.83 11.12
N ALA A 226 -0.18 -1.95 10.21
CA ALA A 226 -1.56 -1.84 9.78
C ALA A 226 -1.97 -2.94 8.80
N ALA A 227 -1.04 -3.48 8.01
CA ALA A 227 -1.36 -4.48 6.99
C ALA A 227 -1.96 -5.77 7.56
N ILE A 228 -2.85 -6.35 6.77
CA ILE A 228 -3.36 -7.71 6.97
C ILE A 228 -2.17 -8.67 6.90
N LYS A 229 -2.00 -9.47 7.96
CA LYS A 229 -0.96 -10.50 8.06
C LYS A 229 -1.26 -11.67 7.13
N ALA A 230 -0.20 -12.37 6.71
CA ALA A 230 -0.31 -13.68 6.08
C ALA A 230 -1.08 -14.66 6.98
N GLY A 231 -1.86 -15.56 6.37
CA GLY A 231 -2.70 -16.54 7.08
C GLY A 231 -4.16 -16.11 7.27
N HIS A 232 -4.52 -14.87 6.92
CA HIS A 232 -5.90 -14.43 6.98
C HIS A 232 -6.67 -14.77 5.70
N ALA A 233 -7.76 -15.53 5.84
CA ALA A 233 -8.71 -15.76 4.76
C ALA A 233 -9.39 -14.46 4.35
N LEU A 234 -9.44 -14.20 3.04
CA LEU A 234 -10.11 -13.03 2.45
C LEU A 234 -11.36 -13.46 1.67
N THR A 235 -12.40 -12.64 1.70
CA THR A 235 -13.52 -12.80 0.78
C THR A 235 -13.09 -12.44 -0.66
N ARG A 236 -13.91 -12.84 -1.64
CA ARG A 236 -13.59 -12.56 -3.04
C ARG A 236 -13.60 -11.06 -3.34
N GLU A 237 -14.45 -10.32 -2.66
CA GLU A 237 -14.56 -8.86 -2.72
C GLU A 237 -13.32 -8.20 -2.08
N GLU A 238 -12.88 -8.67 -0.91
CA GLU A 238 -11.64 -8.18 -0.28
C GLU A 238 -10.40 -8.44 -1.15
N MET A 239 -10.34 -9.62 -1.80
CA MET A 239 -9.27 -9.93 -2.75
C MET A 239 -9.31 -9.01 -3.98
N ALA A 240 -10.49 -8.81 -4.57
CA ALA A 240 -10.65 -7.94 -5.73
C ALA A 240 -10.27 -6.49 -5.41
N GLU A 241 -10.72 -5.98 -4.26
CA GLU A 241 -10.40 -4.63 -3.79
C GLU A 241 -8.91 -4.46 -3.53
N LEU A 242 -8.26 -5.42 -2.86
CA LEU A 242 -6.82 -5.37 -2.61
C LEU A 242 -6.03 -5.33 -3.91
N VAL A 243 -6.39 -6.19 -4.88
CA VAL A 243 -5.73 -6.25 -6.18
C VAL A 243 -5.97 -4.95 -6.95
N ALA A 244 -7.20 -4.43 -6.99
CA ALA A 244 -7.50 -3.16 -7.65
C ALA A 244 -6.69 -1.99 -7.05
N ARG A 245 -6.63 -1.88 -5.72
CA ARG A 245 -5.84 -0.86 -5.05
C ARG A 245 -4.34 -1.02 -5.26
N LEU A 246 -3.84 -2.26 -5.25
CA LEU A 246 -2.43 -2.53 -5.52
C LEU A 246 -2.08 -2.02 -6.92
N MET A 247 -2.93 -2.34 -7.88
CA MET A 247 -2.78 -1.92 -9.26
C MET A 247 -2.66 -0.38 -9.34
N GLU A 248 -3.51 0.38 -8.66
CA GLU A 248 -3.48 1.87 -8.62
C GLU A 248 -2.23 2.49 -7.95
N THR A 249 -1.34 1.70 -7.36
CA THR A 249 -0.10 2.23 -6.74
C THR A 249 0.95 2.64 -7.78
N GLU A 250 1.84 3.56 -7.41
CA GLU A 250 2.96 4.00 -8.23
C GLU A 250 3.97 2.85 -8.47
N LEU A 251 4.17 1.97 -7.48
CA LEU A 251 5.09 0.84 -7.55
C LEU A 251 4.41 -0.49 -7.18
N PRO A 252 3.50 -1.00 -8.03
CA PRO A 252 2.67 -2.15 -7.72
C PRO A 252 3.43 -3.47 -7.66
N ALA A 253 4.66 -3.52 -8.19
CA ALA A 253 5.47 -4.74 -8.33
C ALA A 253 6.38 -5.04 -7.14
N HIS A 254 6.58 -4.09 -6.21
CA HIS A 254 7.47 -4.29 -5.06
C HIS A 254 6.87 -3.70 -3.78
N ASP A 255 7.12 -4.35 -2.63
CA ASP A 255 6.72 -3.84 -1.32
C ASP A 255 7.65 -2.70 -0.85
N VAL A 256 7.49 -2.25 0.40
CA VAL A 256 8.34 -1.20 0.99
C VAL A 256 9.77 -1.66 1.34
N HIS A 257 10.05 -2.95 1.21
CA HIS A 257 11.34 -3.59 1.46
C HIS A 257 12.03 -4.08 0.18
N GLY A 258 11.40 -3.89 -0.99
CA GLY A 258 11.91 -4.32 -2.28
C GLY A 258 11.60 -5.78 -2.65
N ARG A 259 10.74 -6.47 -1.89
CA ARG A 259 10.27 -7.81 -2.26
C ARG A 259 9.18 -7.74 -3.32
N PRO A 260 9.09 -8.72 -4.23
CA PRO A 260 8.05 -8.73 -5.23
C PRO A 260 6.67 -8.92 -4.59
N THR A 261 5.72 -8.08 -4.96
CA THR A 261 4.30 -8.19 -4.58
C THR A 261 3.50 -9.02 -5.58
N ILE A 262 3.95 -9.05 -6.84
CA ILE A 262 3.29 -9.72 -7.96
C ILE A 262 4.31 -10.60 -8.68
N VAL A 263 3.95 -11.86 -8.87
CA VAL A 263 4.62 -12.79 -9.77
C VAL A 263 3.70 -13.06 -10.95
N GLN A 264 4.19 -12.89 -12.18
CA GLN A 264 3.40 -13.13 -13.38
C GLN A 264 3.77 -14.47 -14.02
N LEU A 265 2.79 -15.13 -14.62
CA LEU A 265 2.97 -16.32 -15.43
C LEU A 265 2.23 -16.10 -16.76
N PRO A 266 2.93 -15.64 -17.81
CA PRO A 266 2.32 -15.30 -19.09
C PRO A 266 1.60 -16.49 -19.73
N LEU A 267 0.55 -16.22 -20.50
CA LEU A 267 -0.20 -17.28 -21.19
C LEU A 267 0.69 -18.12 -22.12
N ALA A 268 1.60 -17.49 -22.87
CA ALA A 268 2.54 -18.20 -23.74
C ALA A 268 3.51 -19.12 -22.96
N GLU A 269 3.89 -18.74 -21.74
CA GLU A 269 4.70 -19.57 -20.85
C GLU A 269 3.92 -20.81 -20.40
N LEU A 270 2.64 -20.62 -20.04
CA LEU A 270 1.74 -21.73 -19.70
C LEU A 270 1.56 -22.69 -20.87
N GLU A 271 1.23 -22.16 -22.06
CA GLU A 271 1.06 -22.96 -23.27
C GLU A 271 2.31 -23.83 -23.52
N ARG A 272 3.51 -23.21 -23.52
CA ARG A 272 4.78 -23.91 -23.74
C ARG A 272 5.03 -25.04 -22.72
N ARG A 273 4.77 -24.80 -21.43
CA ARG A 273 4.97 -25.80 -20.35
C ARG A 273 4.05 -27.01 -20.49
N PHE A 274 2.89 -26.86 -21.15
CA PHE A 274 1.98 -27.96 -21.46
C PHE A 274 2.20 -28.55 -22.87
N GLY A 275 3.28 -28.18 -23.56
CA GLY A 275 3.57 -28.64 -24.91
C GLY A 275 2.57 -28.16 -25.95
N ARG A 276 1.91 -27.02 -25.69
CA ARG A 276 0.99 -26.35 -26.62
C ARG A 276 1.76 -25.16 -27.22
N ARG A 277 1.87 -25.12 -28.54
CA ARG A 277 2.67 -24.14 -29.33
C ARG A 277 4.17 -24.16 -29.08
#